data_AF-A0A1V5JW06-F1
#
_entry.id   AF-A0A1V5JW06-F1
#
_cell.length_a   1.000
_cell.length_b   1.000
_cell.length_c   1.000
_cell.angle_alpha   90.00
_cell.angle_beta   90.00
_cell.angle_gamma   90.00
#
_symmetry.space_group_name_H-M   'P 1'
#
loop_
_entity.id
_entity.type
_entity.pdbx_description
1 polymer ?
#
loop_
_entity_poly.entity_id
_entity_poly.type
_entity_poly.pdbx_seq_one_letter_code
_entity_poly.pdbx_strand_id
1 'polypeptide(L)'
;MARTRSASPEVKRRNLRGAASGFTLVEIMVAVAILALVSVGALRLAALSQRTLDEVQIQRRLLDETRALQVIQRAGTLPDSGSSGDLSWSLLKEEVEIPPTGLRLPYKRFTVTLSGRTLEIWVP
;
A
#
# COMPACT_ATOMS: atom_id res chain seq x y z
N MET A 1 1.80 -74.66 63.24
CA MET A 1 2.84 -73.78 62.67
C MET A 1 2.60 -73.67 61.17
N ALA A 2 1.84 -72.65 60.75
CA ALA A 2 2.32 -71.36 60.26
C ALA A 2 2.73 -71.41 58.78
N ARG A 3 1.77 -71.04 57.94
CA ARG A 3 1.80 -70.96 56.48
C ARG A 3 2.18 -69.51 56.11
N THR A 4 3.34 -69.28 55.52
CA THR A 4 3.70 -67.98 54.95
C THR A 4 3.83 -68.12 53.44
N ARG A 5 2.74 -67.77 52.76
CA ARG A 5 2.65 -67.62 51.31
C ARG A 5 3.26 -66.25 50.99
N SER A 6 4.49 -66.20 50.49
CA SER A 6 5.09 -64.96 49.99
C SER A 6 4.35 -64.54 48.72
N ALA A 7 3.54 -63.49 48.84
CA ALA A 7 2.86 -62.87 47.72
C ALA A 7 3.88 -62.13 46.84
N SER A 8 3.94 -62.49 45.57
CA SER A 8 4.66 -61.74 44.55
C SER A 8 3.90 -60.43 44.26
N PRO A 9 4.56 -59.26 44.18
CA PRO A 9 3.87 -58.04 43.84
C PRO A 9 3.53 -58.05 42.34
N GLU A 10 2.25 -58.23 42.02
CA GLU A 10 1.74 -57.96 40.67
C GLU A 10 2.00 -56.49 40.32
N VAL A 11 2.95 -56.26 39.42
CA VAL A 11 3.15 -54.96 38.79
C VAL A 11 1.94 -54.69 37.90
N LYS A 12 0.96 -53.97 38.45
CA LYS A 12 -0.20 -53.46 37.72
C LYS A 12 0.27 -52.52 36.61
N ARG A 13 0.50 -53.06 35.41
CA ARG A 13 0.78 -52.27 34.20
C ARG A 13 -0.46 -51.43 33.90
N ARG A 14 -0.46 -50.20 34.39
CA ARG A 14 -1.44 -49.18 34.03
C ARG A 14 -1.20 -48.87 32.56
N ASN A 15 -2.03 -49.46 31.69
CA ASN A 15 -2.12 -49.06 30.29
C ASN A 15 -2.56 -47.60 30.26
N LEU A 16 -1.61 -46.66 30.30
CA LEU A 16 -1.79 -45.29 29.85
C LEU A 16 -1.88 -45.32 28.33
N ARG A 17 -2.93 -45.96 27.81
CA ARG A 17 -3.42 -45.64 26.48
C ARG A 17 -4.03 -44.26 26.64
N GLY A 18 -3.20 -43.23 26.55
CA GLY A 18 -3.67 -41.88 26.30
C GLY A 18 -4.66 -42.00 25.15
N ALA A 19 -5.89 -41.58 25.39
CA ALA A 19 -6.88 -41.49 24.33
C ALA A 19 -6.28 -40.53 23.29
N ALA A 20 -5.71 -41.08 22.24
CA ALA A 20 -5.41 -40.29 21.05
C ALA A 20 -6.78 -39.88 20.51
N SER A 21 -7.27 -38.70 20.94
CA SER A 21 -8.49 -38.13 20.39
C SER A 21 -8.17 -37.82 18.93
N GLY A 22 -8.70 -38.64 18.02
CA GLY A 22 -8.63 -38.35 16.60
C GLY A 22 -9.28 -37.00 16.31
N PHE A 23 -8.78 -36.32 15.28
CA PHE A 23 -9.39 -35.09 14.78
C PHE A 23 -10.84 -35.34 14.38
N THR A 24 -11.74 -34.46 14.80
CA THR A 24 -13.15 -34.59 14.42
C THR A 24 -13.38 -33.96 13.04
N LEU A 25 -14.40 -34.45 12.31
CA LEU A 25 -14.82 -33.82 11.06
C LEU A 25 -15.18 -32.34 11.26
N VAL A 26 -15.86 -32.03 12.37
CA VAL A 26 -16.27 -30.66 12.72
C VAL A 26 -15.04 -29.76 12.89
N GLU A 27 -13.98 -30.25 13.52
CA GLU A 27 -12.74 -29.50 13.72
C GLU A 27 -12.06 -29.14 12.38
N ILE A 28 -12.03 -30.09 11.43
CA ILE A 28 -11.51 -29.82 10.09
C ILE A 28 -12.39 -28.82 9.36
N MET A 29 -13.72 -28.94 9.45
CA MET A 29 -14.64 -27.98 8.84
C MET A 29 -14.44 -26.56 9.38
N VAL A 30 -14.25 -26.42 10.69
CA VAL A 30 -13.97 -25.12 11.33
C VAL A 30 -12.61 -24.58 10.88
N ALA A 31 -11.58 -25.41 10.84
CA ALA A 31 -10.26 -25.01 10.37
C ALA A 31 -10.30 -24.51 8.91
N VAL A 32 -10.99 -25.23 8.03
CA VAL A 32 -11.18 -24.84 6.63
C VAL A 32 -12.01 -23.56 6.51
N ALA A 33 -13.06 -23.39 7.32
CA ALA A 33 -13.86 -22.18 7.33
C ALA A 33 -13.03 -20.95 7.72
N ILE A 34 -12.20 -21.07 8.78
CA ILE A 34 -11.29 -20.01 9.19
C ILE A 34 -10.27 -19.72 8.09
N LEU A 35 -9.67 -20.76 7.52
CA LEU A 35 -8.69 -20.61 6.44
C LEU A 35 -9.29 -19.87 5.24
N ALA A 36 -10.50 -20.24 4.81
CA ALA A 36 -11.18 -19.58 3.70
C ALA A 36 -11.43 -18.09 3.99
N LEU A 37 -11.92 -17.76 5.19
CA LEU A 37 -12.16 -16.36 5.58
C LEU A 37 -10.88 -15.55 5.61
N VAL A 38 -9.80 -16.09 6.20
CA VAL A 38 -8.49 -15.44 6.24
C VAL A 38 -7.92 -15.24 4.84
N SER A 39 -7.99 -16.25 3.98
CA SER A 39 -7.51 -16.16 2.59
C SER A 39 -8.25 -15.08 1.80
N VAL A 40 -9.58 -15.02 1.91
CA VAL A 40 -10.38 -13.98 1.23
C VAL A 40 -10.03 -12.59 1.75
N GLY A 41 -9.90 -12.44 3.07
CA GLY A 41 -9.48 -11.18 3.70
C GLY A 41 -8.10 -10.72 3.22
N ALA A 42 -7.12 -11.63 3.21
CA ALA A 42 -5.76 -11.36 2.76
C ALA A 42 -5.71 -10.95 1.29
N LEU A 43 -6.44 -11.66 0.42
CA LEU A 43 -6.48 -11.34 -1.01
C LEU A 43 -7.10 -9.96 -1.27
N ARG A 44 -8.19 -9.62 -0.56
CA ARG A 44 -8.83 -8.30 -0.67
C ARG A 44 -7.89 -7.18 -0.21
N LEU A 45 -7.16 -7.40 0.89
CA LEU A 45 -6.19 -6.43 1.39
C LEU A 45 -5.02 -6.25 0.42
N ALA A 46 -4.49 -7.35 -0.13
CA ALA A 46 -3.44 -7.29 -1.14
C ALA A 46 -3.88 -6.52 -2.39
N ALA A 47 -5.11 -6.75 -2.87
CA ALA A 47 -5.67 -6.02 -4.01
C ALA A 47 -5.84 -4.52 -3.72
N LEU A 48 -6.27 -4.15 -2.51
CA LEU A 48 -6.32 -2.75 -2.10
C LEU A 48 -4.93 -2.12 -2.01
N SER A 49 -3.96 -2.85 -1.46
CA SER A 49 -2.57 -2.39 -1.36
C SER A 49 -1.97 -2.13 -2.74
N GLN A 50 -2.20 -3.01 -3.73
CA GLN A 50 -1.71 -2.82 -5.09
C GLN A 50 -2.26 -1.54 -5.71
N ARG A 51 -3.57 -1.31 -5.61
CA ARG A 51 -4.20 -0.08 -6.14
C ARG A 51 -3.61 1.18 -5.51
N THR A 52 -3.39 1.17 -4.21
CA THR A 52 -2.76 2.30 -3.50
C THR A 52 -1.30 2.50 -3.93
N LEU A 53 -0.56 1.41 -4.16
CA LEU A 53 0.82 1.50 -4.64
C LEU A 53 0.89 2.08 -6.05
N ASP A 54 0.01 1.64 -6.96
CA ASP A 54 -0.09 2.15 -8.32
C ASP A 54 -0.41 3.66 -8.32
N GLU A 55 -1.37 4.06 -7.50
CA GLU A 55 -1.74 5.45 -7.27
C GLU A 55 -0.56 6.31 -6.80
N VAL A 56 0.16 5.82 -5.78
CA VAL A 56 1.34 6.51 -5.22
C VAL A 56 2.48 6.57 -6.24
N GLN A 57 2.66 5.53 -7.05
CA GLN A 57 3.69 5.50 -8.08
C GLN A 57 3.42 6.54 -9.18
N ILE A 58 2.17 6.67 -9.63
CA ILE A 58 1.78 7.71 -10.60
C ILE A 58 2.02 9.11 -10.02
N GLN A 59 1.64 9.33 -8.76
CA GLN A 59 1.84 10.62 -8.10
C GLN A 59 3.33 10.96 -7.95
N ARG A 60 4.17 10.00 -7.54
CA ARG A 60 5.63 10.19 -7.44
C ARG A 60 6.23 10.55 -8.79
N ARG A 61 5.86 9.83 -9.85
CA ARG A 61 6.33 10.11 -11.21
C ARG A 61 5.97 11.53 -11.66
N LEU A 62 4.72 11.96 -11.42
CA LEU A 62 4.28 13.32 -11.74
C LEU A 62 5.11 14.38 -11.00
N LEU A 63 5.42 14.16 -9.72
CA LEU A 63 6.23 15.09 -8.93
C LEU A 63 7.69 15.15 -9.41
N ASP A 64 8.26 14.00 -9.75
CA ASP A 64 9.64 13.92 -10.24
C ASP A 64 9.79 14.60 -11.61
N GLU A 65 8.85 14.37 -12.53
CA GLU A 65 8.81 15.06 -13.84
C GLU A 65 8.62 16.57 -13.67
N THR A 66 7.71 16.99 -12.79
CA THR A 66 7.51 18.41 -12.51
C THR A 66 8.79 19.06 -11.98
N ARG A 67 9.51 18.39 -11.06
CA ARG A 67 10.79 18.89 -10.54
C ARG A 67 11.85 18.99 -11.63
N ALA A 68 11.92 18.01 -12.52
CA ALA A 68 12.83 18.05 -13.67
C ALA A 68 12.51 19.25 -14.57
N LEU A 69 11.23 19.48 -14.89
CA LEU A 69 10.82 20.64 -15.68
C LEU A 69 11.13 21.97 -14.98
N GLN A 70 10.96 22.08 -13.66
CA GLN A 70 11.33 23.28 -12.92
C GLN A 70 12.83 23.60 -12.99
N VAL A 71 13.70 22.58 -12.99
CA VAL A 71 15.15 22.77 -13.15
C VAL A 71 15.46 23.33 -14.54
N ILE A 72 14.85 22.78 -15.59
CA ILE A 72 15.03 23.23 -16.98
C ILE A 72 14.45 24.65 -17.16
N GLN A 73 13.30 24.93 -16.54
CA GLN A 73 12.68 26.25 -16.53
C GLN A 73 13.60 27.29 -15.88
N ARG A 74 14.21 27.00 -14.73
CA ARG A 74 15.18 27.90 -14.08
C ARG A 74 16.45 28.09 -14.91
N ALA A 75 16.86 27.09 -15.67
CA ALA A 75 17.96 27.21 -16.62
C ALA A 75 17.60 28.09 -17.84
N GLY A 76 16.32 28.47 -18.00
CA GLY A 76 15.84 29.34 -19.08
C GLY A 76 15.72 28.64 -20.43
N THR A 77 15.86 27.32 -20.48
CA THR A 77 15.87 26.52 -21.71
C THR A 77 14.55 25.81 -21.97
N LEU A 78 13.60 25.88 -21.05
CA LEU A 78 12.28 25.25 -21.22
C LEU A 78 11.38 26.14 -22.11
N PRO A 79 10.81 25.60 -23.20
CA PRO A 79 9.79 26.30 -23.99
C PRO A 79 8.54 26.62 -23.16
N ASP A 80 7.88 27.74 -23.46
CA ASP A 80 6.66 28.19 -22.76
C ASP A 80 5.51 27.16 -22.85
N SER A 81 5.49 26.29 -23.85
CA SER A 81 4.59 25.13 -23.88
C SER A 81 5.24 23.98 -24.64
N GLY A 82 4.87 22.75 -24.32
CA GLY A 82 5.41 21.58 -24.98
C GLY A 82 4.80 20.26 -24.48
N SER A 83 5.17 19.19 -25.16
CA SER A 83 4.80 17.82 -24.77
C SER A 83 5.97 16.87 -25.02
N SER A 84 6.14 15.92 -24.12
CA SER A 84 7.10 14.84 -24.20
C SER A 84 6.43 13.53 -23.76
N GLY A 85 6.05 12.70 -24.72
CA GLY A 85 5.29 11.47 -24.44
C GLY A 85 3.93 11.77 -23.81
N ASP A 86 3.67 11.18 -22.64
CA ASP A 86 2.42 11.39 -21.88
C ASP A 86 2.43 12.67 -21.02
N LEU A 87 3.55 13.39 -21.01
CA LEU A 87 3.75 14.62 -20.25
C LEU A 87 3.48 15.84 -21.16
N SER A 88 2.71 16.80 -20.69
CA SER A 88 2.57 18.11 -21.32
C SER A 88 2.73 19.22 -20.30
N TRP A 89 3.26 20.37 -20.74
CA TRP A 89 3.42 21.53 -19.88
C TRP A 89 3.03 22.82 -20.59
N SER A 90 2.58 23.79 -19.79
CA SER A 90 2.24 25.15 -20.22
C SER A 90 2.64 26.17 -19.15
N LEU A 91 3.37 27.19 -19.57
CA LEU A 91 3.63 28.43 -18.83
C LEU A 91 2.71 29.52 -19.37
N LEU A 92 1.75 29.95 -18.55
CA LEU A 92 0.99 31.16 -18.79
C LEU A 92 1.53 32.26 -17.87
N LYS A 93 1.99 33.37 -18.45
CA LYS A 93 2.31 34.58 -17.69
C LYS A 93 0.99 35.28 -17.36
N GLU A 94 0.70 35.46 -16.08
CA GLU A 94 -0.54 36.04 -15.59
C GLU A 94 -0.22 37.08 -14.52
N GLU A 95 -0.66 38.31 -14.72
CA GLU A 95 -0.58 39.33 -13.68
C GLU A 95 -1.69 39.08 -12.66
N VAL A 96 -1.31 38.63 -11.46
CA VAL A 96 -2.26 38.43 -10.37
C VAL A 96 -2.21 39.67 -9.47
N GLU A 97 -3.37 40.29 -9.28
CA GLU A 97 -3.56 41.38 -8.32
C GLU A 97 -3.73 40.81 -6.92
N ILE A 98 -2.95 41.29 -5.95
CA ILE A 98 -3.05 40.87 -4.54
C ILE A 98 -3.98 41.85 -3.80
N PRO A 99 -5.17 41.41 -3.34
CA PRO A 99 -6.00 42.23 -2.47
C PRO A 99 -5.49 42.16 -1.01
N PRO A 100 -5.59 43.24 -0.21
CA PRO A 100 -6.14 44.57 -0.55
C PRO A 100 -5.07 45.56 -1.05
N THR A 101 -3.82 45.12 -1.24
CA THR A 101 -2.69 46.01 -1.58
C THR A 101 -2.74 46.56 -3.00
N GLY A 102 -3.53 45.97 -3.91
CA GLY A 102 -3.62 46.39 -5.32
C GLY A 102 -2.33 46.16 -6.10
N LEU A 103 -1.40 45.39 -5.52
CA LEU A 103 -0.09 45.12 -6.10
C LEU A 103 -0.24 44.07 -7.22
N ARG A 104 0.17 44.42 -8.45
CA ARG A 104 0.22 43.49 -9.57
C ARG A 104 1.59 42.83 -9.62
N LEU A 105 1.64 41.52 -9.32
CA LEU A 105 2.85 40.75 -9.47
C LEU A 105 2.77 39.89 -10.74
N PRO A 106 3.84 39.84 -11.56
CA PRO A 106 3.89 38.99 -12.73
C PRO A 106 4.07 37.54 -12.30
N TYR A 107 2.98 36.81 -12.06
CA TYR A 107 3.04 35.38 -11.80
C TYR A 107 3.17 34.59 -13.10
N LYS A 108 3.82 33.42 -13.01
CA LYS A 108 3.81 32.42 -14.08
C LYS A 108 3.07 31.19 -13.56
N ARG A 109 1.94 30.89 -14.18
CA ARG A 109 1.16 29.68 -13.95
C ARG A 109 1.79 28.54 -14.74
N PHE A 110 2.38 27.58 -14.03
CA PHE A 110 3.01 26.40 -14.60
C PHE A 110 2.07 25.20 -14.44
N THR A 111 1.48 24.78 -15.55
CA THR A 111 0.59 23.62 -15.59
C THR A 111 1.34 22.44 -16.18
N VAL A 112 1.36 21.31 -15.46
CA VAL A 112 1.95 20.06 -15.93
C VAL A 112 0.88 18.98 -15.90
N THR A 113 0.70 18.28 -17.01
CA THR A 113 -0.24 17.16 -17.12
C THR A 113 0.51 15.88 -17.46
N LEU A 114 0.29 14.81 -16.71
CA LEU A 114 0.83 13.48 -16.97
C LEU A 114 -0.28 12.43 -16.87
N SER A 115 -0.49 11.65 -17.93
CA SER A 115 -1.48 10.56 -17.98
C SER A 115 -2.89 10.98 -17.49
N GLY A 116 -3.33 12.20 -17.86
CA GLY A 116 -4.64 12.76 -17.49
C GLY A 116 -4.72 13.40 -16.10
N ARG A 117 -3.63 13.43 -15.32
CA ARG A 117 -3.55 14.17 -14.05
C ARG A 117 -2.82 15.49 -14.24
N THR A 118 -3.37 16.55 -13.69
CA THR A 118 -2.84 17.90 -13.82
C THR A 118 -2.37 18.44 -12.48
N LEU A 119 -1.18 19.04 -12.46
CA LEU A 119 -0.62 19.78 -11.35
C LEU A 119 -0.39 21.22 -11.80
N GLU A 120 -0.97 22.16 -11.06
CA GLU A 120 -0.83 23.59 -11.31
C GLU A 120 0.04 24.21 -10.21
N ILE A 121 1.11 24.90 -10.61
CA ILE A 121 2.04 25.57 -9.71
C ILE A 121 2.10 27.05 -10.08
N TRP A 122 1.90 27.90 -9.06
CA TRP A 122 2.08 29.34 -9.17
C TRP A 122 3.52 29.69 -8.83
N VAL A 123 4.26 30.23 -9.80
CA VAL A 123 5.64 30.69 -9.61
C VAL A 123 5.62 32.22 -9.63
N PRO A 124 6.10 32.89 -8.56
CA PRO A 124 6.24 34.35 -8.54
C PRO A 124 7.33 34.87 -9.49
#